data_AF-A0A4S8NZW1-F1
#
_entry.id   AF-A0A4S8NZW1-F1
#
_cell.length_a   1.000
_cell.length_b   1.000
_cell.length_c   1.000
_cell.angle_alpha   90.00
_cell.angle_beta   90.00
_cell.angle_gamma   90.00
#
_symmetry.space_group_name_H-M   'P 1'
#
loop_
_entity.id
_entity.type
_entity.pdbx_description
1 polymer ?
#
loop_
_entity_poly.entity_id
_entity_poly.type
_entity_poly.pdbx_seq_one_letter_code
_entity_poly.pdbx_strand_id
1 'polypeptide(L)'
;MPAFRILSEHIRRSRPTAIEALHWVVASMPMMVLALLIATLTALSSARAQEAVACTGVNLLTAMETDDPDLFARIRAEADAVPNGKGLFWKVEKEGLKPSWLLGTMHVTDPRVLVMPAGAKEAAAAADVVVIESDEILDDKKAGAALLMHPDLTMFTDGSSIKDHLDAAQMATLEAGLKQRGLALGTVAKMKPWILASFVALPDCELARKGAGASFLDKQIAEDAVAAGKPVAGLETLVEQLKAMAELPIDFHFQALIETITLGDKMDDVMETMTELYLAGDIGMTMPLLKTIAPSADGDDESAFAAFESRIVNDRNLVMAEGSKQHLEKGNAFIAVGALHLPGEKGLVELLRGQGYTVTRVDG
;
A
#
# COMPACT_ATOMS: atom_id res chain seq x y z
N MET A 1 -19.16 65.33 -57.70
CA MET A 1 -20.40 65.69 -58.43
C MET A 1 -20.36 65.04 -59.80
N PRO A 2 -21.44 64.46 -60.37
CA PRO A 2 -22.80 64.19 -59.85
C PRO A 2 -23.26 62.71 -60.05
N ALA A 3 -24.15 62.20 -59.20
CA ALA A 3 -25.58 61.89 -59.42
C ALA A 3 -25.88 60.53 -60.12
N PHE A 4 -26.40 59.53 -59.40
CA PHE A 4 -27.82 59.28 -59.08
C PHE A 4 -28.71 58.98 -60.30
N ARG A 5 -29.12 57.70 -60.48
CA ARG A 5 -30.54 57.27 -60.52
C ARG A 5 -30.72 55.76 -60.75
N ILE A 6 -31.33 55.13 -59.74
CA ILE A 6 -32.44 54.15 -59.79
C ILE A 6 -32.13 52.76 -60.35
N LEU A 7 -32.06 51.77 -59.45
CA LEU A 7 -33.04 50.68 -59.43
C LEU A 7 -33.37 50.29 -57.99
N SER A 8 -34.60 50.60 -57.61
CA SER A 8 -35.26 50.23 -56.36
C SER A 8 -36.10 49.00 -56.66
N GLU A 9 -35.70 47.84 -56.14
CA GLU A 9 -36.58 46.67 -56.03
C GLU A 9 -36.47 46.05 -54.64
N HIS A 10 -37.50 46.37 -53.86
CA HIS A 10 -38.19 45.53 -52.88
C HIS A 10 -37.43 44.31 -52.30
N ILE A 11 -36.84 44.48 -51.11
CA ILE A 11 -36.85 43.43 -50.08
C ILE A 11 -37.66 43.98 -48.91
N ARG A 12 -38.99 43.84 -49.02
CA ARG A 12 -39.90 43.98 -47.89
C ARG A 12 -39.62 42.79 -46.98
N ARG A 13 -38.79 42.95 -45.94
CA ARG A 13 -38.63 41.94 -44.88
C ARG A 13 -39.97 41.82 -44.17
N SER A 14 -40.76 40.83 -44.57
CA SER A 14 -41.96 40.39 -43.85
C SER A 14 -41.55 40.14 -42.40
N ARG A 15 -42.23 40.76 -41.43
CA ARG A 15 -42.11 40.33 -40.04
C ARG A 15 -42.55 38.87 -40.00
N PRO A 16 -41.77 37.96 -39.39
CA PRO A 16 -42.17 36.56 -39.34
C PRO A 16 -43.56 36.46 -38.73
N THR A 17 -44.42 35.69 -39.37
CA THR A 17 -45.74 35.43 -38.81
C THR A 17 -45.60 34.73 -37.47
N ALA A 18 -46.61 34.79 -36.59
CA ALA A 18 -46.55 34.11 -35.29
C ALA A 18 -46.22 32.61 -35.43
N ILE A 19 -46.61 32.00 -36.56
CA ILE A 19 -46.34 30.61 -36.91
C ILE A 19 -44.87 30.39 -37.28
N GLU A 20 -44.26 31.30 -38.06
CA GLU A 20 -42.82 31.22 -38.39
C GLU A 20 -41.96 31.44 -37.14
N ALA A 21 -42.33 32.38 -36.27
CA ALA A 21 -41.65 32.58 -35.00
C ALA A 21 -41.76 31.32 -34.10
N LEU A 22 -42.92 30.68 -34.07
CA LEU A 22 -43.13 29.41 -33.35
C LEU A 22 -42.28 28.28 -33.94
N HIS A 23 -42.17 28.18 -35.26
CA HIS A 23 -41.30 27.20 -35.92
C HIS A 23 -39.83 27.40 -35.57
N TRP A 24 -39.35 28.65 -35.51
CA TRP A 24 -37.99 28.96 -35.08
C TRP A 24 -37.75 28.60 -33.61
N VAL A 25 -38.70 28.87 -32.73
CA VAL A 25 -38.63 28.47 -31.30
C VAL A 25 -38.56 26.95 -31.18
N VAL A 26 -39.47 26.22 -31.86
CA VAL A 26 -39.48 24.74 -31.85
C VAL A 26 -38.20 24.16 -32.46
N ALA A 27 -37.69 24.73 -33.56
CA ALA A 27 -36.46 24.27 -34.22
C ALA A 27 -35.20 24.55 -33.38
N SER A 28 -35.22 25.58 -32.52
CA SER A 28 -34.11 25.91 -31.60
C SER A 28 -34.13 25.09 -30.31
N MET A 29 -35.27 24.48 -29.97
CA MET A 29 -35.47 23.74 -28.73
C MET A 29 -34.48 22.57 -28.55
N PRO A 30 -34.17 21.73 -29.57
CA PRO A 30 -33.17 20.66 -29.45
C PRO A 30 -31.76 21.17 -29.17
N MET A 31 -31.36 22.29 -29.79
CA MET A 31 -30.07 22.94 -29.56
C MET A 31 -29.96 23.50 -28.14
N MET A 32 -31.06 24.06 -27.63
CA MET A 32 -31.12 24.60 -26.28
C MET A 32 -31.09 23.48 -25.22
N VAL A 33 -31.78 22.36 -25.49
CA VAL A 33 -31.73 21.13 -24.67
C VAL A 33 -30.33 20.52 -24.68
N LEU A 34 -29.66 20.47 -25.86
CA LEU A 34 -28.29 20.00 -25.97
C LEU A 34 -27.31 20.89 -25.22
N ALA A 35 -27.46 22.22 -25.32
CA ALA A 35 -26.63 23.17 -24.57
C ALA A 35 -26.83 23.03 -23.06
N LEU A 36 -28.07 22.84 -22.60
CA LEU A 36 -28.39 22.55 -21.19
C LEU A 36 -27.79 21.20 -20.75
N LEU A 37 -27.85 20.16 -21.57
CA LEU A 37 -27.22 18.85 -21.31
C LEU A 37 -25.70 18.96 -21.22
N ILE A 38 -25.06 19.72 -22.10
CA ILE A 38 -23.61 19.93 -22.05
C ILE A 38 -23.24 20.76 -20.81
N ALA A 39 -24.01 21.79 -20.48
CA ALA A 39 -23.81 22.60 -19.28
C ALA A 39 -23.99 21.78 -18.00
N THR A 40 -24.99 20.90 -17.92
CA THR A 40 -25.17 20.01 -16.77
C THR A 40 -24.09 18.95 -16.70
N LEU A 41 -23.70 18.33 -17.82
CA LEU A 41 -22.60 17.36 -17.87
C LEU A 41 -21.27 17.99 -17.44
N THR A 42 -20.97 19.21 -17.89
CA THR A 42 -19.74 19.92 -17.51
C THR A 42 -19.76 20.40 -16.05
N ALA A 43 -20.89 20.91 -15.55
CA ALA A 43 -21.05 21.28 -14.14
C ALA A 43 -21.00 20.08 -13.18
N LEU A 44 -21.52 18.92 -13.61
CA LEU A 44 -21.41 17.64 -12.87
C LEU A 44 -19.99 17.04 -12.95
N SER A 45 -19.22 17.35 -14.00
CA SER A 45 -17.84 16.87 -14.16
C SER A 45 -16.88 17.60 -13.21
N SER A 46 -17.09 18.89 -12.95
CA SER A 46 -16.31 19.66 -11.97
C SER A 46 -16.58 19.29 -10.50
N ALA A 47 -17.64 18.49 -10.23
CA ALA A 47 -18.00 18.05 -8.87
C ALA A 47 -17.38 16.69 -8.49
N ARG A 48 -16.48 16.12 -9.32
CA ARG A 48 -15.74 14.88 -9.01
C ARG A 48 -14.21 15.05 -9.08
N ALA A 49 -13.70 16.21 -8.66
CA ALA A 49 -12.46 16.17 -7.91
C ALA A 49 -12.83 15.55 -6.55
N GLN A 50 -12.85 14.22 -6.51
CA GLN A 50 -13.07 13.49 -5.27
C GLN A 50 -11.93 13.93 -4.35
N GLU A 51 -12.25 14.71 -3.31
CA GLU A 51 -11.30 14.96 -2.22
C GLU A 51 -10.73 13.58 -1.87
N ALA A 52 -9.39 13.45 -1.95
CA ALA A 52 -8.73 12.19 -1.65
C ALA A 52 -9.27 11.72 -0.31
N VAL A 53 -9.85 10.52 -0.25
CA VAL A 53 -10.41 9.98 0.99
C VAL A 53 -9.28 10.02 2.02
N ALA A 54 -9.41 10.95 2.96
CA ALA A 54 -8.40 11.18 3.97
C ALA A 54 -8.56 10.10 5.03
N CYS A 55 -7.45 9.46 5.40
CA CYS A 55 -7.43 8.60 6.57
C CYS A 55 -7.55 9.50 7.80
N THR A 56 -8.36 9.10 8.78
CA THR A 56 -8.68 9.92 9.96
C THR A 56 -8.13 9.35 11.26
N GLY A 57 -7.24 8.36 11.17
CA GLY A 57 -6.58 7.78 12.34
C GLY A 57 -5.75 8.80 13.11
N VAL A 58 -5.53 8.53 14.38
CA VAL A 58 -4.62 9.29 15.25
C VAL A 58 -3.41 8.46 15.66
N ASN A 59 -2.28 9.12 15.92
CA ASN A 59 -1.08 8.45 16.40
C ASN A 59 -1.27 7.98 17.85
N LEU A 60 -1.34 6.66 18.04
CA LEU A 60 -1.53 5.99 19.33
C LEU A 60 -0.37 6.24 20.31
N LEU A 61 0.84 6.45 19.80
CA LEU A 61 2.02 6.71 20.65
C LEU A 61 1.92 8.05 21.37
N THR A 62 1.31 9.06 20.75
CA THR A 62 1.10 10.38 21.37
C THR A 62 0.15 10.28 22.56
N ALA A 63 -0.93 9.53 22.42
CA ALA A 63 -1.85 9.26 23.53
C ALA A 63 -1.15 8.44 24.61
N MET A 64 -0.44 7.38 24.22
CA MET A 64 0.27 6.50 25.15
C MET A 64 1.33 7.23 25.99
N GLU A 65 2.09 8.15 25.40
CA GLU A 65 3.07 8.96 26.12
C GLU A 65 2.43 9.81 27.24
N THR A 66 1.17 10.22 27.05
CA THR A 66 0.43 11.01 28.04
C THR A 66 -0.28 10.12 29.07
N ASP A 67 -0.94 9.07 28.61
CA ASP A 67 -1.86 8.25 29.40
C ASP A 67 -1.13 7.14 30.20
N ASP A 68 -0.04 6.58 29.64
CA ASP A 68 0.79 5.56 30.27
C ASP A 68 2.29 5.75 29.89
N PRO A 69 2.95 6.76 30.47
CA PRO A 69 4.34 7.09 30.15
C PRO A 69 5.32 5.95 30.49
N ASP A 70 4.99 5.11 31.48
CA ASP A 70 5.83 3.97 31.85
C ASP A 70 5.76 2.87 30.78
N LEU A 71 4.58 2.61 30.21
CA LEU A 71 4.44 1.69 29.07
C LEU A 71 5.15 2.24 27.83
N PHE A 72 4.95 3.51 27.51
CA PHE A 72 5.65 4.15 26.39
C PHE A 72 7.18 4.04 26.54
N ALA A 73 7.71 4.32 27.73
CA ALA A 73 9.14 4.20 28.00
C ALA A 73 9.67 2.76 27.85
N ARG A 74 8.88 1.73 28.23
CA ARG A 74 9.26 0.32 28.03
C ARG A 74 9.33 -0.05 26.55
N ILE A 75 8.30 0.30 25.77
CA ILE A 75 8.25 0.04 24.31
C ILE A 75 9.41 0.76 23.63
N ARG A 76 9.65 2.01 24.01
CA ARG A 76 10.77 2.79 23.49
C ARG A 76 12.12 2.14 23.78
N ALA A 77 12.32 1.63 25.00
CA ALA A 77 13.55 0.95 25.39
C ALA A 77 13.77 -0.35 24.60
N GLU A 78 12.72 -1.16 24.37
CA GLU A 78 12.79 -2.34 23.51
C GLU A 78 13.18 -1.93 22.08
N ALA A 79 12.52 -0.92 21.53
CA ALA A 79 12.77 -0.44 20.18
C ALA A 79 14.18 0.18 19.99
N ASP A 80 14.69 0.90 20.99
CA ASP A 80 16.05 1.47 20.95
C ASP A 80 17.15 0.38 21.08
N ALA A 81 16.80 -0.80 21.62
CA ALA A 81 17.71 -1.96 21.65
C ALA A 81 17.80 -2.69 20.30
N VAL A 82 16.89 -2.42 19.36
CA VAL A 82 16.90 -3.06 18.03
C VAL A 82 18.02 -2.47 17.16
N PRO A 83 19.02 -3.28 16.73
CA PRO A 83 20.07 -2.80 15.84
C PRO A 83 19.49 -2.20 14.55
N ASN A 84 20.01 -1.04 14.13
CA ASN A 84 19.53 -0.33 12.94
C ASN A 84 18.01 -0.05 12.96
N GLY A 85 17.37 0.03 14.14
CA GLY A 85 15.96 0.35 14.31
C GLY A 85 15.53 1.73 13.80
N LYS A 86 16.49 2.59 13.41
CA LYS A 86 16.26 3.94 12.90
C LYS A 86 16.90 4.13 11.53
N GLY A 87 16.13 4.63 10.56
CA GLY A 87 16.56 4.97 9.21
C GLY A 87 15.90 4.13 8.12
N LEU A 88 15.54 4.79 7.01
CA LEU A 88 14.97 4.13 5.83
C LEU A 88 15.97 3.95 4.70
N PHE A 89 17.00 4.79 4.61
CA PHE A 89 17.87 4.84 3.44
C PHE A 89 19.33 4.57 3.81
N TRP A 90 19.95 3.66 3.08
CA TRP A 90 21.25 3.11 3.39
C TRP A 90 22.13 3.04 2.15
N LYS A 91 23.39 3.41 2.31
CA LYS A 91 24.43 3.25 1.31
C LYS A 91 25.17 1.94 1.54
N VAL A 92 25.38 1.17 0.49
CA VAL A 92 26.04 -0.15 0.52
C VAL A 92 27.32 -0.09 -0.31
N GLU A 93 28.47 -0.24 0.34
CA GLU A 93 29.79 -0.05 -0.25
C GLU A 93 30.69 -1.27 -0.10
N LYS A 94 31.53 -1.50 -1.11
CA LYS A 94 32.62 -2.48 -1.08
C LYS A 94 33.74 -2.00 -1.97
N GLU A 95 34.99 -2.20 -1.55
CA GLU A 95 36.17 -1.73 -2.28
C GLU A 95 36.15 -2.24 -3.73
N GLY A 96 36.42 -1.34 -4.68
CA GLY A 96 36.45 -1.64 -6.11
C GLY A 96 35.08 -1.66 -6.80
N LEU A 97 33.97 -1.51 -6.07
CA LEU A 97 32.61 -1.46 -6.63
C LEU A 97 32.03 -0.04 -6.53
N LYS A 98 31.17 0.32 -7.49
CA LYS A 98 30.31 1.50 -7.35
C LYS A 98 29.32 1.27 -6.19
N PRO A 99 29.06 2.28 -5.36
CA PRO A 99 28.13 2.14 -4.24
C PRO A 99 26.74 1.74 -4.76
N SER A 100 26.11 0.83 -4.03
CA SER A 100 24.70 0.49 -4.19
C SER A 100 23.89 1.11 -3.05
N TRP A 101 22.57 1.01 -3.10
CA TRP A 101 21.68 1.64 -2.13
C TRP A 101 20.58 0.68 -1.71
N LEU A 102 20.14 0.80 -0.46
CA LEU A 102 19.06 0.03 0.13
C LEU A 102 18.04 1.00 0.74
N LEU A 103 16.79 0.90 0.30
CA LEU A 103 15.67 1.73 0.75
C LEU A 103 14.58 0.86 1.39
N GLY A 104 14.09 1.30 2.55
CA GLY A 104 12.88 0.81 3.21
C GLY A 104 11.63 1.48 2.66
N THR A 105 10.67 0.69 2.19
CA THR A 105 9.36 1.12 1.67
C THR A 105 8.22 0.72 2.60
N MET A 106 7.03 1.26 2.36
CA MET A 106 5.79 0.85 3.01
C MET A 106 4.72 0.60 1.94
N HIS A 107 4.05 -0.56 2.00
CA HIS A 107 3.13 -1.03 0.94
C HIS A 107 1.72 -0.42 1.02
N VAL A 108 1.62 0.87 1.28
CA VAL A 108 0.35 1.63 1.37
C VAL A 108 0.32 2.76 0.35
N THR A 109 -0.88 3.22 0.01
CA THR A 109 -1.10 4.28 -0.99
C THR A 109 -1.11 5.69 -0.38
N ASP A 110 -0.66 5.84 0.88
CA ASP A 110 -0.58 7.15 1.52
C ASP A 110 0.43 8.05 0.79
N PRO A 111 0.02 9.24 0.31
CA PRO A 111 0.91 10.14 -0.42
C PRO A 111 2.18 10.52 0.36
N ARG A 112 2.12 10.54 1.71
CA ARG A 112 3.29 10.82 2.55
C ARG A 112 4.36 9.74 2.40
N VAL A 113 3.98 8.48 2.27
CA VAL A 113 4.94 7.37 2.14
C VAL A 113 5.52 7.23 0.74
N LEU A 114 4.93 7.89 -0.27
CA LEU A 114 5.47 7.91 -1.64
C LEU A 114 6.68 8.84 -1.80
N VAL A 115 6.94 9.70 -0.82
CA VAL A 115 8.07 10.62 -0.83
C VAL A 115 9.31 9.90 -0.31
N MET A 116 10.25 9.62 -1.21
CA MET A 116 11.51 9.00 -0.82
C MET A 116 12.37 9.95 0.05
N PRO A 117 13.20 9.42 0.97
CA PRO A 117 14.19 10.20 1.70
C PRO A 117 15.13 10.97 0.78
N ALA A 118 15.75 12.04 1.31
CA ALA A 118 16.69 12.86 0.57
C ALA A 118 17.82 12.01 -0.06
N GLY A 119 18.11 12.26 -1.34
CA GLY A 119 19.15 11.54 -2.10
C GLY A 119 18.70 10.18 -2.67
N ALA A 120 17.59 9.59 -2.20
CA ALA A 120 17.16 8.28 -2.66
C ALA A 120 16.65 8.30 -4.10
N LYS A 121 15.95 9.36 -4.50
CA LYS A 121 15.49 9.53 -5.88
C LYS A 121 16.67 9.67 -6.85
N GLU A 122 17.69 10.43 -6.46
CA GLU A 122 18.92 10.61 -7.24
C GLU A 122 19.70 9.30 -7.35
N ALA A 123 19.79 8.55 -6.25
CA ALA A 123 20.40 7.23 -6.22
C ALA A 123 19.69 6.23 -7.15
N ALA A 124 18.36 6.16 -7.10
CA ALA A 124 17.56 5.33 -8.00
C ALA A 124 17.75 5.73 -9.47
N ALA A 125 17.78 7.03 -9.76
CA ALA A 125 18.02 7.55 -11.11
C ALA A 125 19.43 7.22 -11.63
N ALA A 126 20.43 7.19 -10.76
CA ALA A 126 21.83 6.89 -11.11
C ALA A 126 22.15 5.38 -11.18
N ALA A 127 21.32 4.53 -10.58
CA ALA A 127 21.55 3.08 -10.50
C ALA A 127 21.47 2.39 -11.87
N ASP A 128 22.26 1.33 -12.06
CA ASP A 128 22.26 0.52 -13.28
C ASP A 128 21.10 -0.51 -13.30
N VAL A 129 20.58 -0.86 -12.11
CA VAL A 129 19.46 -1.78 -11.92
C VAL A 129 18.64 -1.37 -10.71
N VAL A 130 17.33 -1.51 -10.82
CA VAL A 130 16.41 -1.40 -9.68
C VAL A 130 16.01 -2.81 -9.25
N VAL A 131 16.12 -3.09 -7.96
CA VAL A 131 15.83 -4.39 -7.38
C VAL A 131 14.75 -4.19 -6.33
N ILE A 132 13.69 -4.96 -6.41
CA ILE A 132 12.55 -4.90 -5.49
C ILE A 132 12.27 -6.28 -4.90
N GLU A 133 11.36 -6.40 -3.94
CA GLU A 133 11.02 -7.71 -3.38
C GLU A 133 10.56 -8.69 -4.46
N SER A 134 9.57 -8.31 -5.27
CA SER A 134 9.10 -9.13 -6.39
C SER A 134 8.85 -8.29 -7.64
N ASP A 135 9.49 -8.64 -8.75
CA ASP A 135 9.29 -8.00 -10.06
C ASP A 135 7.91 -8.27 -10.67
N GLU A 136 7.17 -9.22 -10.11
CA GLU A 136 5.79 -9.55 -10.50
C GLU A 136 4.80 -8.42 -10.18
N ILE A 137 5.21 -7.44 -9.35
CA ILE A 137 4.46 -6.20 -9.09
C ILE A 137 4.17 -5.38 -10.36
N LEU A 138 4.97 -5.59 -11.42
CA LEU A 138 4.84 -4.91 -12.70
C LEU A 138 3.82 -5.57 -13.64
N ASP A 139 3.37 -6.80 -13.32
CA ASP A 139 2.46 -7.56 -14.17
C ASP A 139 1.35 -8.21 -13.34
N ASP A 140 0.26 -7.45 -13.15
CA ASP A 140 -0.93 -7.90 -12.43
C ASP A 140 -1.52 -9.21 -13.00
N LYS A 141 -1.35 -9.50 -14.30
CA LYS A 141 -1.84 -10.74 -14.91
C LYS A 141 -0.97 -11.92 -14.51
N LYS A 142 0.36 -11.74 -14.49
CA LYS A 142 1.29 -12.76 -14.01
C LYS A 142 1.05 -13.06 -12.53
N ALA A 143 0.92 -12.02 -11.71
CA ALA A 143 0.58 -12.16 -10.30
C ALA A 143 -0.75 -12.92 -10.09
N GLY A 144 -1.81 -12.54 -10.84
CA GLY A 144 -3.10 -13.22 -10.79
C GLY A 144 -3.05 -14.68 -11.25
N ALA A 145 -2.24 -14.99 -12.27
CA ALA A 145 -2.03 -16.36 -12.73
C ALA A 145 -1.28 -17.20 -11.69
N ALA A 146 -0.25 -16.65 -11.05
CA ALA A 146 0.50 -17.32 -9.98
C ALA A 146 -0.42 -17.69 -8.81
N LEU A 147 -1.30 -16.77 -8.41
CA LEU A 147 -2.31 -17.01 -7.39
C LEU A 147 -3.29 -18.14 -7.78
N LEU A 148 -3.74 -18.15 -9.04
CA LEU A 148 -4.65 -19.19 -9.54
C LEU A 148 -3.99 -20.58 -9.60
N MET A 149 -2.68 -20.66 -9.82
CA MET A 149 -1.93 -21.92 -9.82
C MET A 149 -1.69 -22.48 -8.40
N HIS A 150 -1.81 -21.64 -7.38
CA HIS A 150 -1.60 -21.99 -5.97
C HIS A 150 -2.81 -21.62 -5.09
N PRO A 151 -4.01 -22.17 -5.39
CA PRO A 151 -5.24 -21.81 -4.68
C PRO A 151 -5.19 -22.22 -3.21
N ASP A 152 -4.39 -23.22 -2.85
CA ASP A 152 -4.18 -23.71 -1.48
C ASP A 152 -3.51 -22.67 -0.56
N LEU A 153 -2.77 -21.72 -1.12
CA LEU A 153 -2.13 -20.65 -0.34
C LEU A 153 -3.13 -19.63 0.19
N THR A 154 -4.26 -19.44 -0.51
CA THR A 154 -5.23 -18.39 -0.20
C THR A 154 -6.63 -18.91 0.12
N MET A 155 -6.92 -20.16 -0.21
CA MET A 155 -8.21 -20.80 0.00
C MET A 155 -8.06 -22.15 0.71
N PHE A 156 -9.07 -22.54 1.48
CA PHE A 156 -9.23 -23.91 1.96
C PHE A 156 -9.65 -24.82 0.79
N THR A 157 -8.78 -25.75 0.42
CA THR A 157 -8.97 -26.69 -0.71
C THR A 157 -9.28 -28.13 -0.25
N ASP A 158 -9.20 -28.41 1.04
CA ASP A 158 -9.40 -29.72 1.67
C ASP A 158 -10.86 -29.99 2.12
N GLY A 159 -11.75 -29.05 1.84
CA GLY A 159 -13.16 -29.12 2.25
C GLY A 159 -13.47 -28.42 3.57
N SER A 160 -12.46 -28.08 4.39
CA SER A 160 -12.63 -27.26 5.60
C SER A 160 -12.99 -25.81 5.27
N SER A 161 -13.33 -25.05 6.30
CA SER A 161 -13.74 -23.66 6.23
C SER A 161 -13.46 -22.98 7.55
N ILE A 162 -13.59 -21.65 7.56
CA ILE A 162 -13.53 -20.83 8.78
C ILE A 162 -14.40 -21.38 9.93
N LYS A 163 -15.56 -21.96 9.61
CA LYS A 163 -16.52 -22.46 10.60
C LYS A 163 -16.02 -23.67 11.37
N ASP A 164 -15.02 -24.38 10.85
CA ASP A 164 -14.49 -25.60 11.45
C ASP A 164 -13.42 -25.31 12.52
N HIS A 165 -13.00 -24.05 12.67
CA HIS A 165 -11.89 -23.64 13.53
C HIS A 165 -12.26 -22.64 14.64
N LEU A 166 -13.47 -22.07 14.59
CA LEU A 166 -13.89 -21.02 15.52
C LEU A 166 -15.05 -21.50 16.40
N ASP A 167 -15.02 -21.12 17.67
CA ASP A 167 -16.15 -21.33 18.57
C ASP A 167 -17.33 -20.39 18.24
N ALA A 168 -18.47 -20.58 18.90
CA ALA A 168 -19.67 -19.80 18.64
C ALA A 168 -19.50 -18.29 18.92
N ALA A 169 -18.67 -17.91 19.89
CA ALA A 169 -18.42 -16.52 20.22
C ALA A 169 -17.50 -15.85 19.20
N GLN A 170 -16.41 -16.52 18.84
CA GLN A 170 -15.48 -16.07 17.78
C GLN A 170 -16.19 -15.97 16.43
N MET A 171 -17.05 -16.93 16.10
CA MET A 171 -17.89 -16.89 14.90
C MET A 171 -18.81 -15.66 14.88
N ALA A 172 -19.46 -15.33 16.00
CA ALA A 172 -20.31 -14.15 16.10
C ALA A 172 -19.52 -12.85 15.94
N THR A 173 -18.34 -12.76 16.55
CA THR A 173 -17.42 -11.61 16.39
C THR A 173 -17.00 -11.45 14.94
N LEU A 174 -16.56 -12.53 14.30
CA LEU A 174 -16.15 -12.54 12.90
C LEU A 174 -17.28 -12.10 11.96
N GLU A 175 -18.48 -12.67 12.11
CA GLU A 175 -19.64 -12.31 11.28
C GLU A 175 -20.01 -10.83 11.42
N ALA A 176 -19.96 -10.29 12.64
CA ALA A 176 -20.24 -8.87 12.90
C ALA A 176 -19.19 -7.95 12.24
N GLY A 177 -17.90 -8.27 12.40
CA GLY A 177 -16.80 -7.49 11.80
C GLY A 177 -16.81 -7.52 10.28
N LEU A 178 -16.99 -8.70 9.67
CA LEU A 178 -17.12 -8.83 8.23
C LEU A 178 -18.29 -8.00 7.70
N LYS A 179 -19.43 -8.00 8.40
CA LYS A 179 -20.61 -7.21 8.00
C LYS A 179 -20.33 -5.71 8.01
N GLN A 180 -19.56 -5.19 8.97
CA GLN A 180 -19.15 -3.79 8.99
C GLN A 180 -18.31 -3.43 7.76
N ARG A 181 -17.48 -4.37 7.29
CA ARG A 181 -16.67 -4.25 6.06
C ARG A 181 -17.42 -4.61 4.77
N GLY A 182 -18.74 -4.81 4.84
CA GLY A 182 -19.57 -5.17 3.67
C GLY A 182 -19.35 -6.59 3.14
N LEU A 183 -18.69 -7.46 3.92
CA LEU A 183 -18.42 -8.85 3.57
C LEU A 183 -19.43 -9.79 4.23
N ALA A 184 -19.97 -10.73 3.45
CA ALA A 184 -20.79 -11.80 3.98
C ALA A 184 -19.93 -13.04 4.21
N LEU A 185 -19.99 -13.63 5.41
CA LEU A 185 -19.21 -14.84 5.75
C LEU A 185 -19.38 -15.95 4.71
N GLY A 186 -20.59 -16.17 4.19
CA GLY A 186 -20.83 -17.19 3.17
C GLY A 186 -20.01 -17.01 1.88
N THR A 187 -19.66 -15.77 1.53
CA THR A 187 -18.83 -15.44 0.35
C THR A 187 -17.34 -15.67 0.60
N VAL A 188 -16.90 -15.54 1.86
CA VAL A 188 -15.48 -15.59 2.24
C VAL A 188 -15.10 -16.80 3.07
N ALA A 189 -16.05 -17.70 3.40
CA ALA A 189 -15.84 -18.84 4.31
C ALA A 189 -14.73 -19.81 3.88
N LYS A 190 -14.38 -19.80 2.58
CA LYS A 190 -13.32 -20.62 2.00
C LYS A 190 -11.98 -19.91 1.87
N MET A 191 -11.91 -18.60 2.13
CA MET A 191 -10.63 -17.89 2.19
C MET A 191 -9.85 -18.31 3.43
N LYS A 192 -8.52 -18.38 3.31
CA LYS A 192 -7.65 -18.56 4.46
C LYS A 192 -7.76 -17.34 5.41
N PRO A 193 -7.64 -17.51 6.73
CA PRO A 193 -7.93 -16.42 7.67
C PRO A 193 -6.97 -15.24 7.52
N TRP A 194 -5.71 -15.48 7.16
CA TRP A 194 -4.72 -14.44 6.91
C TRP A 194 -5.09 -13.53 5.73
N ILE A 195 -5.75 -14.06 4.69
CA ILE A 195 -6.26 -13.24 3.57
C ILE A 195 -7.31 -12.27 4.10
N LEU A 196 -8.23 -12.76 4.93
CA LEU A 196 -9.26 -11.92 5.52
C LEU A 196 -8.66 -10.89 6.47
N ALA A 197 -7.69 -11.29 7.29
CA ALA A 197 -6.97 -10.38 8.18
C ALA A 197 -6.35 -9.22 7.38
N SER A 198 -5.67 -9.52 6.27
CA SER A 198 -5.12 -8.50 5.38
C SER A 198 -6.17 -7.56 4.79
N PHE A 199 -7.37 -8.04 4.48
CA PHE A 199 -8.47 -7.19 4.01
C PHE A 199 -9.07 -6.33 5.12
N VAL A 200 -9.32 -6.90 6.30
CA VAL A 200 -9.97 -6.20 7.42
C VAL A 200 -9.02 -5.26 8.17
N ALA A 201 -7.70 -5.42 7.99
CA ALA A 201 -6.69 -4.52 8.57
C ALA A 201 -6.58 -3.19 7.84
N LEU A 202 -7.07 -3.08 6.60
CA LEU A 202 -6.98 -1.85 5.82
C LEU A 202 -8.06 -0.84 6.25
N PRO A 203 -7.67 0.42 6.54
CA PRO A 203 -8.63 1.51 6.68
C PRO A 203 -9.47 1.73 5.42
N ASP A 204 -10.69 2.23 5.57
CA ASP A 204 -11.60 2.47 4.43
C ASP A 204 -11.00 3.47 3.41
N CYS A 205 -10.21 4.44 3.88
CA CYS A 205 -9.47 5.36 3.01
C CYS A 205 -8.46 4.64 2.10
N GLU A 206 -7.75 3.64 2.62
CA GLU A 206 -6.75 2.87 1.87
C GLU A 206 -7.44 1.96 0.85
N LEU A 207 -8.55 1.31 1.24
CA LEU A 207 -9.41 0.57 0.32
C LEU A 207 -9.94 1.47 -0.81
N ALA A 208 -10.39 2.69 -0.49
CA ALA A 208 -10.89 3.64 -1.48
C ALA A 208 -9.78 4.08 -2.46
N ARG A 209 -8.58 4.38 -1.96
CA ARG A 209 -7.42 4.76 -2.79
C ARG A 209 -6.98 3.61 -3.69
N LYS A 210 -6.81 2.40 -3.16
CA LYS A 210 -6.50 1.21 -3.96
C LYS A 210 -7.59 0.94 -5.01
N GLY A 211 -8.87 1.09 -4.66
CA GLY A 211 -10.00 0.96 -5.58
C GLY A 211 -10.04 2.04 -6.69
N ALA A 212 -9.47 3.22 -6.43
CA ALA A 212 -9.26 4.27 -7.43
C ALA A 212 -7.98 4.07 -8.28
N GLY A 213 -7.22 3.00 -8.02
CA GLY A 213 -5.98 2.68 -8.75
C GLY A 213 -4.75 3.43 -8.24
N ALA A 214 -4.76 3.93 -7.00
CA ALA A 214 -3.57 4.54 -6.40
C ALA A 214 -2.44 3.50 -6.29
N SER A 215 -1.22 3.94 -6.62
CA SER A 215 0.00 3.12 -6.53
C SER A 215 0.66 3.29 -5.14
N PHE A 216 1.64 2.44 -4.85
CA PHE A 216 2.46 2.47 -3.65
C PHE A 216 3.94 2.51 -4.04
N LEU A 217 4.81 2.86 -3.09
CA LEU A 217 6.19 3.29 -3.39
C LEU A 217 6.99 2.23 -4.16
N ASP A 218 6.90 0.95 -3.80
CA ASP A 218 7.60 -0.16 -4.48
C ASP A 218 7.23 -0.25 -5.97
N LYS A 219 5.92 -0.20 -6.25
CA LYS A 219 5.40 -0.25 -7.62
C LYS A 219 5.84 0.98 -8.40
N GLN A 220 5.77 2.17 -7.78
CA GLN A 220 6.21 3.41 -8.42
C GLN A 220 7.71 3.37 -8.76
N ILE A 221 8.57 2.90 -7.84
CA ILE A 221 10.01 2.72 -8.08
C ILE A 221 10.26 1.83 -9.30
N ALA A 222 9.53 0.72 -9.38
CA ALA A 222 9.66 -0.23 -10.48
C ALA A 222 9.16 0.35 -11.81
N GLU A 223 8.01 1.02 -11.81
CA GLU A 223 7.42 1.68 -12.99
C GLU A 223 8.34 2.80 -13.51
N ASP A 224 8.90 3.62 -12.61
CA ASP A 224 9.85 4.68 -12.96
C ASP A 224 11.13 4.10 -13.57
N ALA A 225 11.62 2.98 -13.06
CA ALA A 225 12.79 2.28 -13.60
C ALA A 225 12.53 1.77 -15.03
N VAL A 226 11.39 1.12 -15.26
CA VAL A 226 10.98 0.65 -16.59
C VAL A 226 10.80 1.82 -17.55
N ALA A 227 10.17 2.91 -17.11
CA ALA A 227 10.00 4.12 -17.91
C ALA A 227 11.35 4.76 -18.30
N ALA A 228 12.36 4.64 -17.43
CA ALA A 228 13.73 5.07 -17.68
C ALA A 228 14.57 4.05 -18.49
N GLY A 229 14.00 2.93 -18.91
CA GLY A 229 14.71 1.87 -19.64
C GLY A 229 15.71 1.08 -18.81
N LYS A 230 15.60 1.11 -17.48
CA LYS A 230 16.43 0.35 -16.55
C LYS A 230 15.85 -1.05 -16.35
N PRO A 231 16.69 -2.08 -16.17
CA PRO A 231 16.22 -3.39 -15.75
C PRO A 231 15.66 -3.33 -14.32
N VAL A 232 14.59 -4.10 -14.10
CA VAL A 232 14.01 -4.37 -12.78
C VAL A 232 14.20 -5.85 -12.45
N ALA A 233 14.55 -6.18 -11.22
CA ALA A 233 14.67 -7.56 -10.74
C ALA A 233 13.97 -7.76 -9.39
N GLY A 234 13.49 -8.97 -9.14
CA GLY A 234 12.93 -9.40 -7.86
C GLY A 234 13.97 -10.12 -7.00
N LEU A 235 13.93 -9.91 -5.68
CA LEU A 235 14.69 -10.70 -4.70
C LEU A 235 14.03 -12.05 -4.39
N GLU A 236 12.71 -12.12 -4.57
CA GLU A 236 11.84 -13.27 -4.36
C GLU A 236 10.62 -13.20 -5.30
N THR A 237 9.84 -14.28 -5.32
CA THR A 237 8.58 -14.38 -6.07
C THR A 237 7.38 -14.12 -5.17
N LEU A 238 6.26 -13.71 -5.76
CA LEU A 238 4.99 -13.57 -5.04
C LEU A 238 4.59 -14.89 -4.38
N VAL A 239 4.81 -16.02 -5.05
CA VAL A 239 4.49 -17.35 -4.49
C VAL A 239 5.33 -17.67 -3.26
N GLU A 240 6.60 -17.28 -3.21
CA GLU A 240 7.45 -17.46 -2.03
C GLU A 240 6.94 -16.63 -0.85
N GLN A 241 6.54 -15.38 -1.08
CA GLN A 241 5.91 -14.53 -0.05
C GLN A 241 4.61 -15.15 0.49
N LEU A 242 3.74 -15.61 -0.41
CA LEU A 242 2.46 -16.24 -0.05
C LEU A 242 2.67 -17.55 0.73
N LYS A 243 3.68 -18.35 0.37
CA LYS A 243 4.06 -19.57 1.10
C LYS A 243 4.54 -19.26 2.51
N ALA A 244 5.42 -18.26 2.67
CA ALA A 244 5.90 -17.84 3.99
C ALA A 244 4.75 -17.47 4.93
N MET A 245 3.72 -16.78 4.42
CA MET A 245 2.49 -16.51 5.16
C MET A 245 1.68 -17.78 5.43
N ALA A 246 1.41 -18.58 4.41
CA ALA A 246 0.56 -19.78 4.55
C ALA A 246 1.16 -20.86 5.47
N GLU A 247 2.47 -20.88 5.67
CA GLU A 247 3.19 -21.81 6.57
C GLU A 247 3.08 -21.46 8.07
N LEU A 248 2.62 -20.26 8.41
CA LEU A 248 2.33 -19.92 9.80
C LEU A 248 1.20 -20.80 10.37
N PRO A 249 1.22 -21.10 11.68
CA PRO A 249 0.17 -21.91 12.32
C PRO A 249 -1.22 -21.38 12.01
N ILE A 250 -2.17 -22.27 11.70
CA ILE A 250 -3.53 -21.85 11.34
C ILE A 250 -4.23 -21.13 12.50
N ASP A 251 -3.96 -21.55 13.75
CA ASP A 251 -4.51 -20.93 14.95
C ASP A 251 -4.02 -19.49 15.11
N PHE A 252 -2.75 -19.22 14.76
CA PHE A 252 -2.21 -17.85 14.70
C PHE A 252 -2.98 -16.98 13.70
N HIS A 253 -3.28 -17.51 12.51
CA HIS A 253 -4.07 -16.77 11.52
C HIS A 253 -5.48 -16.44 11.99
N PHE A 254 -6.13 -17.36 12.72
CA PHE A 254 -7.45 -17.10 13.29
C PHE A 254 -7.40 -16.09 14.43
N GLN A 255 -6.40 -16.20 15.31
CA GLN A 255 -6.17 -15.23 16.37
C GLN A 255 -5.98 -13.82 15.79
N ALA A 256 -5.05 -13.67 14.84
CA ALA A 256 -4.77 -12.38 14.19
C ALA A 256 -6.02 -11.80 13.50
N LEU A 257 -6.83 -12.64 12.84
CA LEU A 257 -8.10 -12.21 12.23
C LEU A 257 -9.09 -11.68 13.28
N ILE A 258 -9.28 -12.39 14.39
CA ILE A 258 -10.21 -11.99 15.46
C ILE A 258 -9.72 -10.72 16.15
N GLU A 259 -8.42 -10.60 16.43
CA GLU A 259 -7.82 -9.40 17.01
C GLU A 259 -8.00 -8.19 16.10
N THR A 260 -7.72 -8.35 14.79
CA THR A 260 -7.90 -7.27 13.81
C THR A 260 -9.35 -6.80 13.73
N ILE A 261 -10.31 -7.74 13.75
CA ILE A 261 -11.75 -7.41 13.78
C ILE A 261 -12.15 -6.71 15.08
N THR A 262 -11.59 -7.15 16.20
CA THR A 262 -11.88 -6.58 17.52
C THR A 262 -11.35 -5.16 17.67
N LEU A 263 -10.22 -4.84 17.01
CA LEU A 263 -9.70 -3.47 16.93
C LEU A 263 -10.69 -2.54 16.20
N GLY A 264 -11.39 -3.02 15.17
CA GLY A 264 -12.41 -2.25 14.47
C GLY A 264 -11.88 -0.91 13.97
N ASP A 265 -12.57 0.19 14.31
CA ASP A 265 -12.18 1.56 13.94
C ASP A 265 -10.79 1.96 14.46
N LYS A 266 -10.27 1.32 15.52
CA LYS A 266 -8.90 1.57 15.99
C LYS A 266 -7.84 1.15 14.98
N MET A 267 -8.19 0.35 13.96
CA MET A 267 -7.24 0.04 12.89
C MET A 267 -6.81 1.26 12.09
N ASP A 268 -7.64 2.30 12.03
CA ASP A 268 -7.26 3.57 11.43
C ASP A 268 -6.11 4.21 12.23
N ASP A 269 -6.20 4.20 13.57
CA ASP A 269 -5.16 4.72 14.47
C ASP A 269 -3.88 3.89 14.40
N VAL A 270 -3.99 2.56 14.31
CA VAL A 270 -2.84 1.68 14.13
C VAL A 270 -2.14 1.98 12.81
N MET A 271 -2.87 2.10 11.70
CA MET A 271 -2.29 2.42 10.39
C MET A 271 -1.64 3.81 10.36
N GLU A 272 -2.26 4.81 10.99
CA GLU A 272 -1.69 6.15 11.13
C GLU A 272 -0.38 6.10 11.94
N THR A 273 -0.40 5.42 13.08
CA THR A 273 0.80 5.24 13.93
C THR A 273 1.92 4.56 13.15
N MET A 274 1.61 3.52 12.38
CA MET A 274 2.57 2.82 11.53
C MET A 274 3.16 3.71 10.43
N THR A 275 2.34 4.58 9.85
CA THR A 275 2.76 5.55 8.84
C THR A 275 3.67 6.60 9.47
N GLU A 276 3.33 7.15 10.63
CA GLU A 276 4.17 8.12 11.34
C GLU A 276 5.51 7.53 11.78
N LEU A 277 5.53 6.27 12.25
CA LEU A 277 6.78 5.54 12.53
C LEU A 277 7.64 5.37 11.28
N TYR A 278 7.05 5.02 10.14
CA TYR A 278 7.75 4.94 8.86
C TYR A 278 8.34 6.29 8.46
N LEU A 279 7.55 7.37 8.52
CA LEU A 279 7.98 8.72 8.14
C LEU A 279 9.11 9.24 9.04
N ALA A 280 9.10 8.88 10.33
CA ALA A 280 10.18 9.16 11.27
C ALA A 280 11.41 8.25 11.08
N GLY A 281 11.29 7.20 10.25
CA GLY A 281 12.28 6.15 10.08
C GLY A 281 12.46 5.26 11.31
N ASP A 282 11.53 5.26 12.25
CA ASP A 282 11.64 4.59 13.55
C ASP A 282 11.05 3.17 13.51
N ILE A 283 11.58 2.37 12.59
CA ILE A 283 11.03 1.05 12.26
C ILE A 283 11.13 0.08 13.44
N GLY A 284 12.15 0.23 14.29
CA GLY A 284 12.34 -0.58 15.50
C GLY A 284 11.17 -0.50 16.49
N MET A 285 10.34 0.54 16.43
CA MET A 285 9.12 0.67 17.25
C MET A 285 7.97 -0.23 16.80
N THR A 286 8.00 -0.70 15.55
CA THR A 286 6.86 -1.41 14.96
C THR A 286 6.47 -2.65 15.75
N MET A 287 7.41 -3.59 15.95
CA MET A 287 7.11 -4.85 16.61
C MET A 287 6.73 -4.66 18.09
N PRO A 288 7.45 -3.85 18.90
CA PRO A 288 7.05 -3.54 20.27
C PRO A 288 5.67 -2.90 20.38
N LEU A 289 5.31 -1.99 19.46
CA LEU A 289 3.98 -1.39 19.42
C LEU A 289 2.91 -2.44 19.11
N LEU A 290 3.10 -3.26 18.07
CA LEU A 290 2.12 -4.27 17.66
C LEU A 290 1.81 -5.27 18.78
N LYS A 291 2.84 -5.73 19.52
CA LYS A 291 2.67 -6.59 20.71
C LYS A 291 1.80 -5.92 21.78
N THR A 292 1.90 -4.60 21.94
CA THR A 292 1.16 -3.86 22.96
C THR A 292 -0.31 -3.67 22.59
N ILE A 293 -0.61 -3.38 21.32
CA ILE A 293 -1.98 -3.06 20.87
C ILE A 293 -2.85 -4.30 20.66
N ALA A 294 -2.24 -5.45 20.40
CA ALA A 294 -2.89 -6.73 20.21
C ALA A 294 -2.21 -7.79 21.10
N PRO A 295 -2.35 -7.69 22.44
CA PRO A 295 -1.73 -8.63 23.36
C PRO A 295 -2.37 -10.01 23.21
N SER A 296 -1.56 -11.06 23.13
CA SER A 296 -2.07 -12.43 23.04
C SER A 296 -2.78 -12.82 24.34
N ALA A 297 -3.94 -13.48 24.22
CA ALA A 297 -4.84 -13.77 25.36
C ALA A 297 -4.21 -14.64 26.47
N ASP A 298 -3.18 -15.43 26.17
CA ASP A 298 -2.67 -16.47 27.07
C ASP A 298 -1.32 -16.14 27.73
N GLY A 299 -0.76 -14.94 27.52
CA GLY A 299 0.54 -14.56 28.10
C GLY A 299 1.75 -15.32 27.54
N ASP A 300 1.54 -16.19 26.55
CA ASP A 300 2.56 -16.88 25.74
C ASP A 300 2.98 -16.03 24.53
N ASP A 301 3.04 -14.71 24.78
CA ASP A 301 3.12 -13.56 23.86
C ASP A 301 4.35 -13.60 22.95
N GLU A 302 5.37 -14.38 23.33
CA GLU A 302 6.55 -14.60 22.51
C GLU A 302 6.26 -15.47 21.29
N SER A 303 5.33 -16.43 21.31
CA SER A 303 5.27 -17.44 20.25
C SER A 303 4.65 -16.94 18.93
N ALA A 304 3.58 -16.15 19.00
CA ALA A 304 2.82 -15.66 17.85
C ALA A 304 3.56 -14.57 17.07
N PHE A 305 3.92 -13.47 17.75
CA PHE A 305 4.69 -12.39 17.14
C PHE A 305 6.11 -12.83 16.77
N ALA A 306 6.76 -13.72 17.53
CA ALA A 306 8.05 -14.25 17.09
C ALA A 306 7.92 -15.23 15.93
N ALA A 307 6.82 -15.98 15.79
CA ALA A 307 6.57 -16.79 14.59
C ALA A 307 6.40 -15.90 13.35
N PHE A 308 5.62 -14.81 13.47
CA PHE A 308 5.50 -13.80 12.41
C PHE A 308 6.86 -13.17 12.09
N GLU A 309 7.58 -12.66 13.08
CA GLU A 309 8.90 -12.05 12.90
C GLU A 309 9.90 -13.05 12.30
N SER A 310 9.87 -14.31 12.72
CA SER A 310 10.75 -15.34 12.17
C SER A 310 10.42 -15.64 10.72
N ARG A 311 9.17 -15.91 10.37
CA ARG A 311 8.81 -16.39 9.02
C ARG A 311 8.64 -15.27 8.00
N ILE A 312 8.01 -14.17 8.39
CA ILE A 312 7.63 -13.08 7.48
C ILE A 312 8.74 -12.04 7.34
N VAL A 313 9.63 -11.95 8.33
CA VAL A 313 10.75 -11.01 8.29
C VAL A 313 12.08 -11.76 8.20
N ASN A 314 12.48 -12.52 9.22
CA ASN A 314 13.85 -13.04 9.34
C ASN A 314 14.22 -14.07 8.27
N ASP A 315 13.36 -15.05 8.00
CA ASP A 315 13.64 -16.08 6.99
C ASP A 315 13.66 -15.47 5.58
N ARG A 316 12.75 -14.52 5.32
CA ARG A 316 12.73 -13.75 4.07
C ARG A 316 13.95 -12.84 3.94
N ASN A 317 14.45 -12.25 5.02
CA ASN A 317 15.69 -11.46 5.01
C ASN A 317 16.88 -12.30 4.53
N LEU A 318 16.96 -13.58 4.90
CA LEU A 318 18.01 -14.48 4.42
C LEU A 318 17.92 -14.70 2.90
N VAL A 319 16.70 -14.92 2.39
CA VAL A 319 16.45 -15.06 0.94
C VAL A 319 16.82 -13.77 0.21
N MET A 320 16.34 -12.62 0.69
CA MET A 320 16.61 -11.32 0.11
C MET A 320 18.10 -10.95 0.15
N ALA A 321 18.80 -11.27 1.25
CA ALA A 321 20.23 -11.03 1.36
C ALA A 321 21.02 -11.90 0.38
N GLU A 322 20.62 -13.16 0.16
CA GLU A 322 21.22 -14.03 -0.84
C GLU A 322 20.94 -13.52 -2.26
N GLY A 323 19.67 -13.21 -2.57
CA GLY A 323 19.23 -12.69 -3.86
C GLY A 323 19.90 -11.36 -4.23
N SER A 324 20.28 -10.56 -3.24
CA SER A 324 20.96 -9.27 -3.43
C SER A 324 22.40 -9.43 -3.95
N LYS A 325 23.09 -10.55 -3.69
CA LYS A 325 24.52 -10.72 -4.01
C LYS A 325 24.84 -10.45 -5.48
N GLN A 326 24.07 -11.04 -6.39
CA GLN A 326 24.31 -10.92 -7.83
C GLN A 326 24.19 -9.47 -8.35
N HIS A 327 23.47 -8.61 -7.61
CA HIS A 327 23.28 -7.20 -7.94
C HIS A 327 24.36 -6.36 -7.27
N LEU A 328 24.63 -6.61 -5.99
CA LEU A 328 25.64 -5.88 -5.23
C LEU A 328 27.08 -6.15 -5.71
N GLU A 329 27.38 -7.37 -6.20
CA GLU A 329 28.69 -7.71 -6.79
C GLU A 329 28.97 -6.98 -8.11
N LYS A 330 27.92 -6.55 -8.83
CA LYS A 330 28.04 -5.70 -10.02
C LYS A 330 28.17 -4.22 -9.65
N GLY A 331 27.78 -3.85 -8.43
CA GLY A 331 27.72 -2.47 -7.94
C GLY A 331 26.60 -1.65 -8.57
N ASN A 332 26.41 -0.42 -8.07
CA ASN A 332 25.44 0.55 -8.58
C ASN A 332 23.99 0.04 -8.65
N ALA A 333 23.57 -0.83 -7.75
CA ALA A 333 22.18 -1.27 -7.63
C ALA A 333 21.39 -0.33 -6.71
N PHE A 334 20.09 -0.17 -6.98
CA PHE A 334 19.15 0.43 -6.04
C PHE A 334 18.15 -0.64 -5.61
N ILE A 335 18.23 -1.05 -4.34
CA ILE A 335 17.41 -2.11 -3.75
C ILE A 335 16.33 -1.47 -2.89
N ALA A 336 15.07 -1.81 -3.11
CA ALA A 336 13.93 -1.36 -2.32
C ALA A 336 13.15 -2.55 -1.76
N VAL A 337 12.94 -2.55 -0.44
CA VAL A 337 12.28 -3.62 0.32
C VAL A 337 11.41 -3.00 1.41
N GLY A 338 10.41 -3.71 1.90
CA GLY A 338 9.60 -3.28 3.03
C GLY A 338 10.48 -2.93 4.22
N ALA A 339 10.20 -1.80 4.87
CA ALA A 339 11.09 -1.23 5.88
C ALA A 339 11.34 -2.17 7.07
N LEU A 340 10.38 -3.06 7.38
CA LEU A 340 10.51 -4.11 8.39
C LEU A 340 11.66 -5.10 8.14
N HIS A 341 12.15 -5.20 6.90
CA HIS A 341 13.29 -6.04 6.54
C HIS A 341 14.66 -5.43 6.90
N LEU A 342 14.70 -4.15 7.30
CA LEU A 342 15.97 -3.44 7.58
C LEU A 342 16.56 -3.70 8.97
N PRO A 343 15.80 -3.57 10.08
CA PRO A 343 16.36 -3.58 11.42
C PRO A 343 16.57 -5.00 11.98
N GLY A 344 17.26 -5.09 13.11
CA GLY A 344 17.52 -6.34 13.84
C GLY A 344 18.82 -7.03 13.45
N GLU A 345 19.26 -7.98 14.27
CA GLU A 345 20.46 -8.80 13.99
C GLU A 345 20.33 -9.65 12.73
N LYS A 346 19.08 -9.98 12.36
CA LYS A 346 18.73 -10.68 11.13
C LYS A 346 18.15 -9.74 10.06
N GLY A 347 18.24 -8.43 10.27
CA GLY A 347 17.86 -7.41 9.30
C GLY A 347 18.84 -7.35 8.13
N LEU A 348 18.38 -6.88 6.98
CA LEU A 348 19.20 -6.76 5.77
C LEU A 348 20.45 -5.90 5.99
N VAL A 349 20.38 -4.89 6.86
CA VAL A 349 21.56 -4.07 7.18
C VAL A 349 22.68 -4.92 7.80
N GLU A 350 22.37 -5.77 8.77
CA GLU A 350 23.35 -6.66 9.41
C GLU A 350 23.75 -7.82 8.50
N LEU A 351 22.79 -8.41 7.77
CA LEU A 351 23.09 -9.50 6.84
C LEU A 351 24.06 -9.06 5.74
N LEU A 352 23.87 -7.88 5.17
CA LEU A 352 24.79 -7.33 4.16
C LEU A 352 26.15 -6.96 4.76
N ARG A 353 26.21 -6.47 6.01
CA ARG A 353 27.49 -6.31 6.74
C ARG A 353 28.20 -7.66 6.90
N GLY A 354 27.46 -8.71 7.25
CA GLY A 354 27.98 -10.09 7.33
C GLY A 354 28.50 -10.64 5.99
N GLN A 355 28.00 -10.14 4.86
CA GLN A 355 28.51 -10.45 3.52
C GLN A 355 29.74 -9.62 3.11
N GLY A 356 30.27 -8.79 4.00
CA GLY A 356 31.48 -8.00 3.78
C GLY A 356 31.24 -6.64 3.10
N TYR A 357 30.02 -6.12 3.11
CA TYR A 357 29.72 -4.76 2.69
C TYR A 357 29.81 -3.79 3.88
N THR A 358 30.23 -2.55 3.61
CA THR A 358 30.01 -1.43 4.53
C THR A 358 28.63 -0.87 4.27
N VAL A 359 27.74 -0.94 5.25
CA VAL A 359 26.37 -0.42 5.14
C VAL A 359 26.21 0.76 6.09
N THR A 360 25.97 1.95 5.56
CA THR A 360 25.90 3.20 6.33
C THR A 360 24.57 3.88 6.10
N ARG A 361 23.92 4.32 7.17
CA ARG A 361 22.67 5.07 7.09
C ARG A 361 22.92 6.41 6.40
N VAL A 362 22.00 6.80 5.53
CA VAL A 362 21.98 8.10 4.88
C VAL A 362 20.98 8.94 5.64
N ASP A 363 21.47 9.88 6.42
CA ASP A 363 20.63 10.84 7.13
C ASP A 363 20.23 11.96 6.17
N GLY A 364 18.95 12.32 6.19
CA GLY A 364 18.35 13.39 5.40
C GLY A 364 18.44 14.76 6.07
#